data_AF-A0A914D6U9-F1
#
_entry.id   AF-A0A914D6U9-F1
#
_cell.length_a   1.000
_cell.length_b   1.000
_cell.length_c   1.000
_cell.angle_alpha   90.00
_cell.angle_beta   90.00
_cell.angle_gamma   90.00
#
_symmetry.space_group_name_H-M   'P 1'
#
loop_
_entity.id
_entity.type
_entity.pdbx_description
1 polymer ?
#
loop_
_entity_poly.entity_id
_entity_poly.type
_entity_poly.pdbx_seq_one_letter_code
_entity_poly.pdbx_strand_id
1 'polypeptide(L)'
;ATLKQAFLESTDKLFPTYIKLLKESGSGFFAKSGLSWVDFVVANYLLSIRINEPEVLKKYPELEKYVDRVHAVPQIKEYVEKRGQIVL
;
A
#
# COMPACT_ATOMS: atom_id res chain seq x y z
N ALA A 1 -9.39 -22.04 10.59
CA ALA A 1 -8.18 -21.28 10.21
C ALA A 1 -7.77 -20.40 11.38
N THR A 2 -6.47 -20.24 11.65
CA THR A 2 -6.00 -19.21 12.59
C THR A 2 -6.14 -17.82 11.96
N LEU A 3 -6.16 -16.75 12.76
CA LEU A 3 -6.21 -15.37 12.25
C LEU A 3 -5.09 -15.08 11.25
N LYS A 4 -3.88 -15.59 11.53
CA LYS A 4 -2.72 -15.48 10.64
C LYS A 4 -2.97 -16.14 9.28
N GLN A 5 -3.49 -17.37 9.27
CA GLN A 5 -3.76 -18.08 8.03
C GLN A 5 -4.84 -17.39 7.19
N ALA A 6 -5.93 -16.94 7.84
CA ALA A 6 -7.00 -16.21 7.17
C ALA A 6 -6.50 -14.87 6.56
N PHE A 7 -5.58 -14.19 7.23
CA PHE A 7 -4.91 -13.00 6.70
C PHE A 7 -4.12 -13.33 5.43
N LEU A 8 -3.25 -14.34 5.47
CA LEU A 8 -2.41 -14.73 4.32
C LEU A 8 -3.27 -15.12 3.10
N GLU A 9 -4.30 -15.95 3.31
CA GLU A 9 -5.24 -16.35 2.25
C GLU A 9 -5.97 -15.13 1.67
N SER A 10 -6.35 -14.17 2.51
CA SER A 10 -6.98 -12.93 2.07
C SER A 10 -6.04 -12.07 1.23
N THR A 11 -4.77 -11.95 1.61
CA THR A 11 -3.78 -11.18 0.83
C THR A 11 -3.54 -11.82 -0.54
N ASP A 12 -3.44 -13.15 -0.60
CA ASP A 12 -3.21 -13.87 -1.86
C ASP A 12 -4.40 -13.75 -2.82
N LYS A 13 -5.62 -13.58 -2.29
CA LYS A 13 -6.82 -13.32 -3.08
C LYS A 13 -6.98 -11.86 -3.50
N LEU A 14 -6.68 -10.91 -2.62
CA LEU A 14 -7.03 -9.49 -2.80
C LEU A 14 -5.96 -8.70 -3.54
N PHE A 15 -4.67 -8.95 -3.30
CA PHE A 15 -3.58 -8.16 -3.87
C PHE A 15 -3.50 -8.23 -5.39
N PRO A 16 -3.76 -9.37 -6.06
CA PRO A 16 -3.89 -9.39 -7.52
C PRO A 16 -4.97 -8.43 -8.05
N THR A 17 -6.06 -8.25 -7.31
CA THR A 17 -7.13 -7.31 -7.66
C THR A 17 -6.65 -5.86 -7.52
N TYR A 18 -5.88 -5.56 -6.47
CA TYR A 18 -5.32 -4.21 -6.26
C TYR A 18 -4.35 -3.85 -7.40
N ILE A 19 -3.48 -4.78 -7.78
CA ILE A 19 -2.55 -4.62 -8.90
C ILE A 19 -3.31 -4.39 -10.21
N LYS A 20 -4.39 -5.15 -10.44
CA LYS A 20 -5.25 -4.97 -11.62
C LYS A 20 -5.85 -3.55 -11.65
N LEU A 21 -6.45 -3.10 -10.56
CA LEU A 21 -7.06 -1.75 -10.48
C LEU A 21 -6.03 -0.63 -10.66
N LEU A 22 -4.83 -0.79 -10.10
CA LEU A 22 -3.71 0.14 -10.29
C LEU A 22 -3.24 0.21 -11.75
N LYS A 23 -3.24 -0.92 -12.46
CA LYS A 23 -2.89 -0.97 -13.88
C LYS A 23 -3.99 -0.33 -14.74
N GLU A 24 -5.26 -0.60 -14.43
CA GLU A 24 -6.43 -0.07 -15.15
C GLU A 24 -6.62 1.44 -15.00
N SER A 25 -6.15 2.03 -13.90
CA SER A 25 -6.23 3.48 -13.72
C SER A 25 -5.31 4.24 -14.68
N GLY A 26 -4.16 3.67 -15.04
CA GLY A 26 -3.13 4.30 -15.87
C GLY A 26 -2.41 5.50 -15.25
N SER A 27 -2.81 5.97 -14.08
CA SER A 27 -2.29 7.19 -13.44
C SER A 27 -1.12 6.91 -12.49
N GLY A 28 -0.87 5.63 -12.17
CA GLY A 28 0.01 5.22 -11.08
C GLY A 28 -0.65 5.29 -9.68
N PHE A 29 -1.90 5.70 -9.60
CA PHE A 29 -2.72 5.73 -8.38
C PHE A 29 -4.01 4.95 -8.60
N PHE A 30 -4.85 4.72 -7.59
CA PHE A 30 -6.09 3.96 -7.77
C PHE A 30 -7.13 4.71 -8.61
N ALA A 31 -7.13 6.04 -8.63
CA ALA A 31 -8.03 6.83 -9.45
C ALA A 31 -7.37 7.24 -10.78
N LYS A 32 -8.15 7.24 -11.87
CA LYS A 32 -7.69 7.72 -13.19
C LYS A 32 -7.23 9.18 -13.17
N SER A 33 -7.78 10.00 -12.27
CA SER A 33 -7.41 11.41 -12.08
C SER A 33 -6.10 11.62 -11.30
N GLY A 34 -5.42 10.55 -10.88
CA GLY A 34 -4.20 10.60 -10.07
C GLY A 34 -4.46 10.33 -8.60
N LEU A 35 -3.66 10.94 -7.73
CA LEU A 35 -3.72 10.76 -6.28
C LEU A 35 -5.12 11.09 -5.74
N SER A 36 -5.68 10.18 -4.95
CA SER A 36 -7.01 10.28 -4.36
C SER A 36 -7.02 9.83 -2.91
N TRP A 37 -8.15 9.99 -2.22
CA TRP A 37 -8.26 9.57 -0.82
C TRP A 37 -7.97 8.07 -0.61
N VAL A 38 -8.37 7.25 -1.59
CA VAL A 38 -8.15 5.79 -1.58
C VAL A 38 -6.67 5.47 -1.44
N ASP A 39 -5.81 6.29 -2.07
CA ASP A 39 -4.39 6.01 -2.10
C ASP A 39 -3.74 6.12 -0.72
N PHE A 40 -4.17 7.09 0.10
CA PHE A 40 -3.68 7.24 1.48
C PHE A 40 -4.07 6.03 2.34
N VAL A 41 -5.30 5.56 2.23
CA VAL A 41 -5.80 4.42 3.00
C VAL A 41 -5.06 3.15 2.61
N VAL A 42 -4.96 2.87 1.31
CA VAL A 42 -4.30 1.65 0.81
C VAL A 42 -2.80 1.69 1.07
N ALA A 43 -2.13 2.83 0.85
CA ALA A 43 -0.70 2.95 1.10
C ALA A 43 -0.38 2.79 2.59
N ASN A 44 -1.19 3.34 3.49
CA ASN A 44 -1.02 3.13 4.93
C ASN A 44 -1.21 1.66 5.32
N TYR A 45 -2.23 1.00 4.77
CA TYR A 45 -2.46 -0.43 5.04
C TYR A 45 -1.30 -1.30 4.55
N LEU A 46 -0.85 -1.09 3.31
CA LEU A 46 0.28 -1.82 2.74
C LEU A 46 1.60 -1.51 3.47
N LEU A 47 1.81 -0.28 3.93
CA LEU A 47 2.96 0.08 4.75
C LEU A 47 2.95 -0.70 6.08
N SER A 48 1.80 -0.83 6.74
CA SER A 48 1.68 -1.65 7.95
C SER A 48 2.06 -3.10 7.68
N ILE A 49 1.66 -3.66 6.54
CA ILE A 49 2.05 -5.02 6.14
C ILE A 49 3.54 -5.10 5.85
N ARG A 50 4.11 -4.12 5.15
CA ARG A 50 5.56 -4.02 4.88
C ARG A 50 6.37 -4.07 6.19
N ILE A 51 5.90 -3.39 7.23
CA ILE A 51 6.58 -3.31 8.53
C ILE A 51 6.42 -4.61 9.33
N ASN A 52 5.21 -5.15 9.41
CA ASN A 52 4.90 -6.25 10.33
C ASN A 52 5.03 -7.65 9.71
N GLU A 53 4.78 -7.79 8.40
CA GLU A 53 4.78 -9.05 7.65
C GLU A 53 5.42 -8.85 6.26
N PRO A 54 6.71 -8.45 6.19
CA PRO A 54 7.37 -8.03 4.94
C PRO A 54 7.35 -9.10 3.84
N GLU A 55 7.41 -10.38 4.21
CA GLU A 55 7.39 -11.50 3.26
C GLU A 55 6.08 -11.59 2.48
N VAL A 56 4.99 -11.03 2.99
CA VAL A 56 3.71 -10.95 2.27
C VAL A 56 3.81 -9.95 1.14
N LEU A 57 4.29 -8.72 1.41
CA LEU A 57 4.33 -7.66 0.41
C LEU A 57 5.45 -7.86 -0.63
N LYS A 58 6.56 -8.49 -0.24
CA LYS A 58 7.67 -8.86 -1.16
C LYS A 58 7.24 -9.75 -2.34
N LYS A 59 6.16 -10.54 -2.18
CA LYS A 59 5.58 -11.33 -3.28
C LYS A 59 4.94 -10.46 -4.38
N TYR A 60 4.67 -9.18 -4.09
CA TYR A 60 3.92 -8.26 -4.92
C TYR A 60 4.72 -6.95 -5.16
N PRO A 61 5.80 -6.99 -5.95
CA PRO A 61 6.69 -5.84 -6.15
C PRO A 61 5.98 -4.62 -6.78
N GLU A 62 4.87 -4.80 -7.49
CA GLU A 62 4.03 -3.67 -7.94
C GLU A 62 3.41 -2.88 -6.78
N LEU A 63 3.02 -3.56 -5.71
CA LEU A 63 2.46 -2.92 -4.51
C LEU A 63 3.55 -2.24 -3.68
N GLU A 64 4.74 -2.82 -3.62
CA GLU A 64 5.94 -2.16 -3.05
C GLU A 64 6.20 -0.82 -3.76
N LYS A 65 6.30 -0.84 -5.09
CA LYS A 65 6.51 0.38 -5.89
C LYS A 65 5.39 1.40 -5.73
N TYR A 66 4.15 0.93 -5.58
CA TYR A 66 3.00 1.79 -5.33
C TYR A 66 3.12 2.51 -3.98
N VAL A 67 3.47 1.79 -2.90
CA VAL A 67 3.68 2.41 -1.57
C VAL A 67 4.78 3.46 -1.65
N ASP A 68 5.89 3.18 -2.33
CA ASP A 68 6.99 4.14 -2.49
C ASP A 68 6.55 5.38 -3.28
N ARG A 69 5.76 5.19 -4.34
CA ARG A 69 5.20 6.29 -5.15
C ARG A 69 4.33 7.22 -4.31
N VAL A 70 3.46 6.68 -3.47
CA VAL A 70 2.61 7.51 -2.59
C VAL A 70 3.47 8.28 -1.58
N HIS A 71 4.46 7.64 -0.96
CA HIS A 71 5.35 8.30 -0.01
C HIS A 71 6.35 9.28 -0.65
N ALA A 72 6.56 9.21 -1.97
CA ALA A 72 7.38 10.14 -2.72
C ALA A 72 6.67 11.45 -3.08
N VAL A 73 5.34 11.55 -2.88
CA VAL A 73 4.61 12.81 -3.09
C VAL A 73 5.15 13.87 -2.14
N PRO A 74 5.61 15.05 -2.61
CA PRO A 74 6.35 16.01 -1.78
C PRO A 74 5.65 16.37 -0.47
N GLN A 75 4.34 16.66 -0.52
CA GLN A 75 3.56 17.03 0.66
C GLN A 75 3.40 15.88 1.65
N ILE A 76 3.29 14.64 1.14
CA ILE A 76 3.19 13.44 1.99
C ILE A 76 4.53 13.18 2.64
N LYS A 77 5.62 13.24 1.88
CA LYS A 77 6.98 13.07 2.37
C LYS A 77 7.28 14.08 3.49
N GLU A 78 7.02 15.36 3.23
CA GLU A 78 7.22 16.43 4.21
C GLU A 78 6.38 16.20 5.48
N TYR A 79 5.12 15.79 5.34
CA TYR A 79 4.27 15.48 6.48
C TYR A 79 4.80 14.28 7.28
N VAL A 80 5.23 13.20 6.62
CA VAL A 80 5.76 12.00 7.28
C VAL A 80 7.06 12.30 8.03
N GLU A 81 7.93 13.15 7.47
CA GLU A 81 9.15 13.61 8.14
C GLU A 81 8.85 14.48 9.36
N LYS A 82 7.81 15.34 9.29
CA LYS A 82 7.45 16.27 10.37
C LYS A 82 6.57 15.67 11.47
N ARG A 83 5.70 14.71 11.15
CA ARG A 83 4.68 14.20 12.09
C ARG A 83 5.27 13.42 13.28
N GLY A 84 6.55 13.01 13.20
CA GLY A 84 7.19 12.12 14.16
C GLY A 84 6.72 10.67 14.03
N GLN A 85 7.52 9.70 14.47
CA GLN A 85 7.05 8.33 14.59
C GLN A 85 6.14 8.22 15.82
N ILE A 86 4.90 7.74 15.63
CA ILE A 86 4.11 7.26 16.77
C ILE A 86 4.77 5.95 17.18
N VAL A 87 5.56 6.01 18.26
CA VAL A 87 6.01 4.81 18.97
C VAL A 87 4.78 4.27 19.69
N LEU A 88 4.17 3.21 19.14
CA LEU A 88 3.21 2.39 19.87
C LEU A 88 3.95 1.34 20.69
#